data_AF-A0A930FHH5-F1
#
_entry.id   AF-A0A930FHH5-F1
#
_cell.length_a   1.000
_cell.length_b   1.000
_cell.length_c   1.000
_cell.angle_alpha   90.00
_cell.angle_beta   90.00
_cell.angle_gamma   90.00
#
_symmetry.space_group_name_H-M   'P 1'
#
loop_
_entity.id
_entity.type
_entity.pdbx_description
1 polymer ?
#
loop_
_entity_poly.entity_id
_entity_poly.type
_entity_poly.pdbx_seq_one_letter_code
_entity_poly.pdbx_strand_id
1 'polypeptide(L)'
;IALSIVAFVQPFQSHQLITSGALRGAGDTVWPLIAIFIGSCVIRLSVGYVFVNFFGWGLAGAWYAVFIDQFIRDMIILLRFRSGRWKNIRIA
;
A
#
# COMPACT_ATOMS: atom_id res chain seq x y z
N ILE A 1 -14.90 -5.05 15.44
CA ILE A 1 -13.40 -4.93 15.42
C ILE A 1 -12.91 -4.79 13.98
N ALA A 2 -13.14 -5.79 13.11
CA ALA A 2 -12.81 -5.74 11.69
C ALA A 2 -13.23 -4.44 10.97
N LEU A 3 -14.51 -4.06 11.07
CA LEU A 3 -15.04 -2.84 10.45
C LEU A 3 -14.40 -1.54 10.97
N SER A 4 -14.07 -1.48 12.26
CA SER A 4 -13.41 -0.31 12.86
C SER A 4 -11.98 -0.15 12.33
N ILE A 5 -11.28 -1.27 12.11
CA ILE A 5 -9.94 -1.26 11.51
C ILE A 5 -10.04 -0.80 10.05
N VAL A 6 -11.00 -1.31 9.27
CA VAL A 6 -11.24 -0.87 7.88
C VAL A 6 -11.47 0.62 7.78
N ALA A 7 -12.32 1.16 8.66
CA ALA A 7 -12.65 2.59 8.66
C ALA A 7 -11.39 3.45 8.84
N PHE A 8 -10.43 2.97 9.62
CA PHE A 8 -9.15 3.65 9.82
C PHE A 8 -8.17 3.45 8.65
N VAL A 9 -8.25 2.33 7.93
CA VAL A 9 -7.45 2.04 6.71
C VAL A 9 -7.90 2.88 5.52
N GLN A 10 -9.19 3.16 5.41
CA GLN A 10 -9.82 3.83 4.28
C GLN A 10 -9.17 5.17 3.87
N PRO A 11 -8.84 6.11 4.76
CA PRO A 11 -8.18 7.36 4.37
C PRO A 11 -6.81 7.15 3.73
N PHE A 12 -6.01 6.20 4.24
CA PHE A 12 -4.72 5.84 3.65
C PHE A 12 -4.89 5.21 2.27
N GLN A 13 -5.90 4.35 2.12
CA GLN A 13 -6.22 3.75 0.83
C GLN A 13 -6.62 4.81 -0.21
N SER A 14 -7.44 5.79 0.18
CA SER A 14 -7.82 6.90 -0.67
C SER A 14 -6.62 7.76 -1.08
N HIS A 15 -5.73 8.10 -0.15
CA HIS A 15 -4.50 8.85 -0.45
C HIS A 15 -3.64 8.13 -1.48
N GLN A 16 -3.38 6.84 -1.24
CA GLN A 16 -2.59 6.01 -2.12
C GLN A 16 -3.19 5.90 -3.53
N LEU A 17 -4.52 5.76 -3.64
CA LEU A 17 -5.21 5.67 -4.94
C LEU A 17 -5.08 6.96 -5.74
N ILE A 18 -5.22 8.13 -5.11
CA ILE A 18 -5.08 9.43 -5.75
C ILE A 18 -3.64 9.61 -6.26
N THR A 19 -2.64 9.38 -5.41
CA THR A 19 -1.23 9.57 -5.75
C THR A 19 -0.75 8.57 -6.80
N SER A 20 -1.20 7.32 -6.71
CA SER A 20 -0.95 6.29 -7.73
C SER A 20 -1.64 6.60 -9.06
N GLY A 21 -2.86 7.14 -9.02
CA GLY A 21 -3.57 7.62 -10.20
C GLY A 21 -2.84 8.76 -10.90
N ALA A 22 -2.34 9.73 -10.13
CA ALA A 22 -1.56 10.85 -10.64
C ALA A 22 -0.23 10.38 -11.29
N LEU A 23 0.50 9.47 -10.65
CA LEU A 23 1.74 8.89 -11.21
C LEU A 23 1.49 8.13 -12.51
N ARG A 24 0.42 7.31 -12.56
CA ARG A 24 0.04 6.59 -13.78
C ARG A 24 -0.38 7.55 -14.91
N GLY A 25 -1.09 8.63 -14.59
CA GLY A 25 -1.47 9.66 -15.56
C GLY A 25 -0.28 10.48 -16.09
N ALA A 26 0.81 10.59 -15.32
CA ALA A 26 2.06 11.23 -15.74
C ALA A 26 2.98 10.32 -16.56
N GLY A 27 2.60 9.05 -16.81
CA GLY A 27 3.40 8.07 -17.53
C GLY A 27 4.36 7.23 -16.66
N ASP A 28 4.39 7.44 -15.34
CA ASP A 28 5.17 6.60 -14.41
C ASP A 28 4.32 5.43 -13.88
N THR A 29 4.23 4.33 -14.65
CA THR A 29 3.45 3.14 -14.26
C THR A 29 4.26 2.11 -13.48
N VAL A 30 5.59 2.17 -13.54
CA VAL A 30 6.49 1.16 -12.97
C VAL A 30 6.50 1.21 -11.44
N TRP A 31 6.51 2.40 -10.85
CA TRP A 31 6.55 2.56 -9.40
C TRP A 31 5.26 2.17 -8.68
N PRO A 32 4.07 2.54 -9.19
CA PRO A 32 2.80 2.00 -8.69
C PRO A 32 2.75 0.48 -8.75
N LEU A 33 3.25 -0.14 -9.82
CA LEU A 33 3.29 -1.59 -9.97
C LEU A 33 4.18 -2.25 -8.90
N ILE A 34 5.40 -1.73 -8.69
CA ILE A 34 6.32 -2.23 -7.67
C ILE A 34 5.71 -2.10 -6.28
N ALA A 35 5.07 -0.98 -5.97
CA ALA A 35 4.41 -0.77 -4.67
C ALA A 35 3.27 -1.79 -4.43
N ILE A 36 2.48 -2.08 -5.45
CA ILE A 36 1.42 -3.09 -5.38
C ILE A 36 2.01 -4.49 -5.19
N PHE A 37 3.07 -4.82 -5.93
CA PHE A 37 3.71 -6.12 -5.88
C PHE A 37 4.37 -6.38 -4.51
N ILE A 38 5.15 -5.43 -4.01
CA ILE A 38 5.81 -5.54 -2.69
C ILE A 38 4.78 -5.60 -1.57
N GLY A 39 3.76 -4.74 -1.61
CA GLY A 39 2.67 -4.77 -0.63
C GLY A 39 1.90 -6.09 -0.64
N SER A 40 1.27 -6.40 -1.77
CA SER A 40 0.35 -7.53 -1.87
C SER A 40 1.04 -8.88 -1.81
N CYS A 41 2.23 -9.05 -2.39
CA CYS A 41 2.89 -10.37 -2.44
C CYS A 41 3.82 -10.57 -1.26
N VAL A 42 4.67 -9.59 -0.93
CA VAL A 42 5.66 -9.80 0.13
C VAL A 42 5.04 -9.51 1.49
N ILE A 43 4.49 -8.32 1.68
CA ILE A 43 4.04 -7.89 3.01
C ILE A 43 2.77 -8.64 3.41
N ARG A 44 1.80 -8.78 2.52
CA ARG A 44 0.53 -9.45 2.86
C ARG A 44 0.71 -10.93 3.19
N LEU A 45 1.53 -11.67 2.42
CA LEU A 45 1.81 -13.07 2.73
C LEU A 45 2.67 -13.20 3.99
N SER A 46 3.75 -12.43 4.11
CA SER A 46 4.68 -12.55 5.25
C SER A 46 4.01 -12.15 6.57
N VAL A 47 3.38 -10.96 6.59
CA VAL A 47 2.73 -10.43 7.79
C VAL A 47 1.47 -11.21 8.11
N GLY A 48 0.71 -11.65 7.10
CA GLY A 48 -0.45 -12.52 7.29
C GLY A 48 -0.05 -13.86 7.92
N TYR A 49 1.02 -14.50 7.43
CA TYR A 49 1.50 -15.75 8.00
C TYR A 49 2.04 -15.57 9.43
N VAL A 50 2.78 -14.49 9.68
CA VAL A 50 3.30 -14.20 11.03
C VAL A 50 2.18 -13.88 12.02
N PHE A 51 1.23 -13.01 11.68
CA PHE A 51 0.18 -12.63 12.63
C PHE A 51 -0.84 -13.74 12.88
N VAL A 52 -1.18 -14.54 11.85
CA VAL A 52 -2.14 -15.63 12.01
C VAL A 52 -1.51 -16.80 12.76
N ASN A 53 -0.27 -17.15 12.45
CA ASN A 53 0.36 -18.37 12.97
C ASN A 53 1.09 -18.14 14.30
N PHE A 54 1.67 -16.95 14.52
CA PHE A 54 2.47 -16.66 15.73
C PHE A 54 1.65 -16.08 16.88
N PHE A 55 0.64 -15.26 16.58
CA PHE A 55 -0.20 -14.63 17.61
C PHE A 55 -1.52 -15.38 17.88
N GLY A 56 -1.94 -16.29 16.99
CA GLY A 56 -3.21 -17.03 17.14
C GLY A 56 -4.45 -16.14 17.06
N TRP A 57 -4.31 -14.90 16.58
CA TRP A 57 -5.35 -13.87 16.57
C TRP A 57 -6.37 -14.01 15.44
N GLY A 58 -6.30 -15.10 14.65
CA GLY A 58 -7.25 -15.44 13.59
C GLY A 58 -7.60 -14.25 12.71
N LEU A 59 -8.88 -13.84 12.75
CA LEU A 59 -9.42 -12.73 11.95
C LEU A 59 -8.80 -11.36 12.31
N ALA A 60 -8.52 -11.10 13.58
CA ALA A 60 -7.94 -9.81 13.99
C ALA A 60 -6.52 -9.64 13.43
N GLY A 61 -5.72 -10.71 13.43
CA GLY A 61 -4.39 -10.72 12.84
C GLY A 61 -4.40 -10.42 11.33
N ALA A 62 -5.39 -10.95 10.60
CA ALA A 62 -5.56 -10.67 9.17
C ALA A 62 -5.85 -9.18 8.90
N TRP A 63 -6.70 -8.54 9.72
CA TRP A 63 -7.00 -7.11 9.59
C TRP A 63 -5.80 -6.22 9.91
N TYR A 64 -4.98 -6.59 10.89
CA TYR A 64 -3.71 -5.91 11.16
C TYR A 64 -2.71 -6.07 10.00
N ALA A 65 -2.64 -7.24 9.38
CA ALA A 65 -1.80 -7.45 8.20
C ALA A 65 -2.24 -6.54 7.02
N VAL A 66 -3.55 -6.38 6.82
CA VAL A 66 -4.10 -5.45 5.81
C VAL A 66 -3.76 -3.99 6.15
N PHE A 67 -3.87 -3.60 7.43
CA PHE A 67 -3.48 -2.26 7.87
C PHE A 67 -2.01 -1.95 7.56
N ILE A 68 -1.11 -2.89 7.89
CA ILE A 68 0.34 -2.74 7.67
C ILE A 68 0.66 -2.71 6.17
N ASP A 69 0.05 -3.58 5.35
CA ASP A 69 0.20 -3.55 3.89
C ASP A 69 -0.24 -2.20 3.31
N GLN A 70 -1.41 -1.70 3.72
CA GLN A 70 -1.91 -0.42 3.22
C GLN A 70 -1.00 0.74 3.62
N PHE A 71 -0.51 0.76 4.86
CA PHE A 71 0.39 1.78 5.36
C PHE A 71 1.74 1.80 4.61
N ILE A 72 2.35 0.63 4.39
CA ILE A 72 3.62 0.54 3.68
C ILE A 72 3.45 0.95 2.21
N ARG A 73 2.35 0.53 1.57
CA ARG A 73 2.09 0.90 0.18
C ARG A 73 1.87 2.39 0.01
N ASP A 74 1.14 3.01 0.93
CA ASP A 74 0.98 4.46 1.01
C ASP A 74 2.35 5.16 1.15
N MET A 75 3.16 4.72 2.12
CA MET A 75 4.49 5.26 2.35
C MET A 75 5.40 5.18 1.10
N ILE A 76 5.44 4.04 0.41
CA ILE A 76 6.27 3.85 -0.80
C ILE A 76 5.83 4.82 -1.91
N ILE A 77 4.53 4.94 -2.15
CA ILE A 77 3.98 5.81 -3.19
C ILE A 77 4.21 7.28 -2.83
N LEU A 78 4.05 7.64 -1.56
CA LEU A 78 4.25 8.99 -1.06
C LEU A 78 5.72 9.40 -1.13
N LEU A 79 6.65 8.53 -0.74
CA LEU A 79 8.09 8.74 -0.90
C LEU A 79 8.47 8.91 -2.39
N ARG A 80 7.91 8.10 -3.28
CA ARG A 80 8.16 8.22 -4.72
C ARG A 80 7.63 9.53 -5.29
N PHE A 81 6.40 9.90 -4.89
CA PHE A 81 5.76 11.15 -5.29
C PHE A 81 6.56 12.36 -4.82
N ARG A 82 7.07 12.33 -3.58
CA ARG A 82 7.97 13.35 -3.03
C ARG A 82 9.33 13.39 -3.71
N SER A 83 9.81 12.29 -4.28
CA SER A 83 11.11 12.27 -4.99
C SER A 83 11.11 13.13 -6.26
N GLY A 84 9.94 13.61 -6.72
CA GLY A 84 9.82 14.58 -7.82
C GLY A 84 10.27 14.07 -9.20
N ARG A 85 10.84 12.87 -9.28
CA ARG A 85 11.31 12.25 -10.53
C ARG A 85 10.21 12.02 -11.56
N TRP A 86 8.96 11.95 -11.11
CA TRP A 86 7.79 11.90 -12.00
C TRP A 86 7.60 13.19 -12.82
N LYS A 87 8.10 14.35 -12.34
CA LYS A 87 8.01 15.64 -13.04
C LYS A 87 8.96 15.75 -14.23
N ASN A 88 10.00 14.91 -14.29
CA ASN A 88 10.97 14.86 -15.38
C ASN A 88 10.58 13.87 -16.48
N ILE A 89 9.44 13.18 -16.34
CA ILE A 89 8.94 12.29 -17.40
C ILE A 89 8.38 13.19 -18.50
N ARG A 90 9.20 13.40 -19.53
CA ARG A 90 8.80 14.11 -20.74
C ARG A 90 7.91 13.17 -21.52
N ILE A 91 6.61 13.48 -21.54
CA ILE A 91 5.67 12.87 -22.47
C ILE A 91 6.12 13.35 -23.85
N ALA A 92 6.66 12.44 -24.66
CA ALA A 92 7.08 12.71 -26.02
C ALA A 92 5.87 12.83 -26.95
#